data_AF-R7S0E9-F1
#
_entry.id   AF-R7S0E9-F1
#
_cell.length_a   1.000
_cell.length_b   1.000
_cell.length_c   1.000
_cell.angle_alpha   90.00
_cell.angle_beta   90.00
_cell.angle_gamma   90.00
#
_symmetry.space_group_name_H-M   'P 1'
#
loop_
_entity.id
_entity.type
_entity.pdbx_description
1 polymer ?
#
loop_
_entity_poly.entity_id
_entity_poly.type
_entity_poly.pdbx_seq_one_letter_code
_entity_poly.pdbx_strand_id
1 'polypeptide(L)'
;IRKIIADPELLLASDSSACACLLGTPWHEPHVVYAVHELRPILPDLRHALVAFLEGALDKWLTFTAEFASDGVIASASAHQQTLAFMDPTNDRNEGGLGTMRRAFARSSNITLSMHNAMELYNKNDTEDYIQTGLSNEDQAWLRKAVRDEDTSGLAKKQRAEHVETAQRQAALGREKVEQARAKEEKKVQKLRTVEPMLDL
;
A
#
# COMPACT_ATOMS: atom_id res chain seq x y z
N ILE A 1 -3.12 -7.87 23.16
CA ILE A 1 -2.90 -9.14 22.41
C ILE A 1 -2.44 -10.27 23.32
N ARG A 2 -1.24 -10.25 23.94
CA ARG A 2 -0.75 -11.35 24.83
C ARG A 2 -1.74 -11.83 25.90
N LYS A 3 -2.44 -10.89 26.55
CA LYS A 3 -3.50 -11.21 27.54
C LYS A 3 -4.65 -12.02 26.94
N ILE A 4 -5.07 -11.69 25.72
CA ILE A 4 -6.17 -12.36 25.01
C ILE A 4 -5.74 -13.74 24.49
N ILE A 5 -4.47 -13.90 24.11
CA ILE A 5 -3.92 -15.23 23.76
C ILE A 5 -3.94 -16.16 24.98
N ALA A 6 -3.51 -15.64 26.14
CA ALA A 6 -3.50 -16.40 27.39
C ALA A 6 -4.91 -16.74 27.90
N ASP A 7 -5.84 -15.81 27.72
CA ASP A 7 -7.24 -15.97 28.10
C ASP A 7 -8.19 -15.46 26.99
N PRO A 8 -8.55 -16.32 26.02
CA PRO A 8 -9.44 -15.95 24.91
C PRO A 8 -10.86 -15.60 25.35
N GLU A 9 -11.28 -16.01 26.55
CA GLU A 9 -12.61 -15.68 27.07
C GLU A 9 -12.74 -14.18 27.36
N LEU A 10 -11.63 -13.45 27.49
CA LEU A 10 -11.62 -11.98 27.51
C LEU A 10 -12.26 -11.34 26.27
N LEU A 11 -12.37 -12.07 25.14
CA LEU A 11 -13.14 -11.65 23.96
C LEU A 11 -14.38 -12.52 23.70
N LEU A 12 -14.36 -13.80 24.11
CA LEU A 12 -15.38 -14.78 23.74
C LEU A 12 -16.50 -14.96 24.77
N ALA A 13 -16.31 -14.48 26.02
CA ALA A 13 -17.34 -14.54 27.03
C ALA A 13 -18.45 -13.53 26.72
N SER A 14 -19.71 -13.94 26.93
CA SER A 14 -20.91 -13.17 26.58
C SER A 14 -21.05 -11.85 27.35
N ASP A 15 -20.35 -11.72 28.49
CA ASP A 15 -20.28 -10.55 29.36
C ASP A 15 -18.99 -9.72 29.17
N SER A 16 -18.09 -10.14 28.28
CA SER A 16 -16.78 -9.50 28.09
C SER A 16 -16.84 -8.13 27.38
N SER A 17 -18.00 -7.71 26.84
CA SER A 17 -18.10 -6.58 25.91
C SER A 17 -17.59 -5.24 26.45
N ALA A 18 -17.60 -5.03 27.78
CA ALA A 18 -17.06 -3.83 28.42
C ALA A 18 -15.54 -3.93 28.71
N CYS A 19 -15.01 -5.12 29.00
CA CYS A 19 -13.60 -5.34 29.37
C CYS A 19 -12.69 -5.74 28.19
N ALA A 20 -13.30 -6.13 27.07
CA ALA A 20 -12.66 -6.58 25.83
C ALA A 20 -12.08 -5.43 24.97
N CYS A 21 -12.29 -4.18 25.38
CA CYS A 21 -11.97 -2.99 24.60
C CYS A 21 -10.49 -2.61 24.68
N LEU A 22 -9.79 -2.56 23.54
CA LEU A 22 -8.37 -2.23 23.44
C LEU A 22 -7.98 -0.88 24.06
N LEU A 23 -8.90 0.09 24.09
CA LEU A 23 -8.68 1.45 24.61
C LEU A 23 -9.64 1.83 25.75
N GLY A 24 -10.37 0.85 26.32
CA GLY A 24 -11.40 1.12 27.33
C GLY A 24 -12.65 1.85 26.80
N THR A 25 -12.75 2.05 25.49
CA THR A 25 -13.93 2.60 24.79
C THR A 25 -14.76 1.49 24.19
N PRO A 26 -16.10 1.60 24.11
CA PRO A 26 -16.94 0.59 23.44
C PRO A 26 -16.42 0.24 22.04
N TRP A 27 -16.67 -0.99 21.61
CA TRP A 27 -16.41 -1.42 20.23
C TRP A 27 -17.07 -0.46 19.23
N HIS A 28 -16.38 -0.15 18.14
CA HIS A 28 -16.94 0.70 17.08
C HIS A 28 -18.21 0.09 16.48
N GLU A 29 -18.23 -1.24 16.34
CA GLU A 29 -19.36 -2.03 15.85
C GLU A 29 -19.72 -3.15 16.85
N PRO A 30 -20.41 -2.84 17.97
CA PRO A 30 -20.71 -3.81 19.01
C PRO A 30 -21.56 -5.00 18.51
N HIS A 31 -22.41 -4.74 17.52
CA HIS A 31 -23.32 -5.73 16.96
C HIS A 31 -22.56 -6.92 16.31
N VAL A 32 -21.38 -6.68 15.75
CA VAL A 32 -20.52 -7.73 15.18
C VAL A 32 -20.02 -8.67 16.28
N VAL A 33 -19.61 -8.11 17.43
CA VAL A 33 -19.13 -8.89 18.57
C VAL A 33 -20.26 -9.80 19.09
N TYR A 34 -21.48 -9.25 19.21
CA TYR A 34 -22.64 -10.04 19.64
C TYR A 34 -23.00 -11.15 18.64
N ALA A 35 -22.98 -10.87 17.33
CA ALA A 35 -23.23 -11.90 16.32
C ALA A 35 -22.20 -13.04 16.40
N VAL A 36 -20.93 -12.73 16.64
CA VAL A 36 -19.89 -13.76 16.84
C VAL A 36 -20.17 -14.58 18.11
N HIS A 37 -20.63 -13.95 19.21
CA HIS A 37 -21.02 -14.66 20.43
C HIS A 37 -22.22 -15.58 20.21
N GLU A 38 -23.22 -15.16 19.43
CA GLU A 38 -24.38 -16.00 19.07
C GLU A 38 -23.98 -17.20 18.21
N LEU A 39 -22.97 -17.05 17.34
CA LEU A 39 -22.47 -18.13 16.48
C LEU A 39 -21.49 -19.06 17.21
N ARG A 40 -20.96 -18.67 18.37
CA ARG A 40 -20.00 -19.48 19.15
C ARG A 40 -20.45 -20.94 19.35
N PRO A 41 -21.72 -21.25 19.71
CA PRO A 41 -22.15 -22.64 19.91
C PRO A 41 -22.04 -23.52 18.66
N ILE A 42 -22.08 -22.92 17.47
CA ILE A 42 -21.99 -23.63 16.19
C ILE A 42 -20.60 -23.52 15.53
N LEU A 43 -19.65 -22.84 16.18
CA LEU A 43 -18.27 -22.67 15.72
C LEU A 43 -17.30 -23.39 16.67
N PRO A 44 -17.16 -24.73 16.56
CA PRO A 44 -16.42 -25.54 17.53
C PRO A 44 -14.94 -25.14 17.67
N ASP A 45 -14.33 -24.62 16.60
CA ASP A 45 -12.92 -24.22 16.58
C ASP A 45 -12.67 -22.72 16.74
N LEU A 46 -13.71 -21.92 17.03
CA LEU A 46 -13.59 -20.46 17.13
C LEU A 46 -12.46 -20.04 18.09
N ARG A 47 -12.35 -20.72 19.22
CA ARG A 47 -11.31 -20.47 20.22
C ARG A 47 -9.90 -20.71 19.65
N HIS A 48 -9.68 -21.87 19.03
CA HIS A 48 -8.37 -22.23 18.48
C HIS A 48 -7.99 -21.32 17.30
N ALA A 49 -8.96 -21.00 16.43
CA ALA A 49 -8.75 -20.08 15.31
C ALA A 49 -8.38 -18.67 15.79
N LEU A 50 -9.07 -18.15 16.81
CA LEU A 50 -8.77 -16.84 17.41
C LEU A 50 -7.34 -16.81 17.98
N VAL A 51 -6.95 -17.83 18.74
CA VAL A 51 -5.61 -17.92 19.33
C VAL A 51 -4.54 -17.95 18.23
N ALA A 52 -4.67 -18.85 17.24
CA ALA A 52 -3.71 -18.97 16.15
C ALA A 52 -3.58 -17.67 15.35
N PHE A 53 -4.70 -16.99 15.09
CA PHE A 53 -4.70 -15.66 14.46
C PHE A 53 -3.93 -14.63 15.30
N LEU A 54 -4.21 -14.56 16.60
CA LEU A 54 -3.58 -13.58 17.49
C LEU A 54 -2.08 -13.85 17.71
N GLU A 55 -1.64 -15.11 17.72
CA GLU A 55 -0.22 -15.47 17.77
C GLU A 55 0.52 -15.00 16.51
N GLY A 56 -0.05 -15.28 15.33
CA GLY A 56 0.49 -14.79 14.06
C GLY A 56 0.49 -13.26 13.98
N ALA A 57 -0.57 -12.62 14.45
CA ALA A 57 -0.65 -11.17 14.50
C ALA A 57 0.38 -10.58 15.49
N LEU A 58 0.57 -11.19 16.66
CA LEU A 58 1.53 -10.72 17.67
C LEU A 58 2.96 -10.68 17.13
N ASP A 59 3.38 -11.72 16.41
CA ASP A 59 4.69 -11.78 15.76
C ASP A 59 4.91 -10.57 14.81
N LYS A 60 3.91 -10.28 13.98
CA LYS A 60 3.98 -9.14 13.06
C LYS A 60 3.90 -7.80 13.77
N TRP A 61 3.06 -7.67 14.77
CA TRP A 61 2.98 -6.46 15.58
C TRP A 61 4.32 -6.15 16.23
N LEU A 62 5.01 -7.13 16.83
CA LEU A 62 6.33 -6.93 17.41
C LEU A 62 7.35 -6.40 16.38
N THR A 63 7.29 -6.91 15.15
CA THR A 63 8.15 -6.45 14.05
C THR A 63 7.80 -5.02 13.62
N PHE A 64 6.51 -4.73 13.40
CA PHE A 64 6.05 -3.42 12.93
C PHE A 64 6.18 -2.32 13.98
N THR A 65 6.12 -2.66 15.28
CA THR A 65 6.24 -1.67 16.35
C THR A 65 7.66 -1.52 16.89
N ALA A 66 8.62 -2.31 16.40
CA ALA A 66 10.00 -2.28 16.90
C ALA A 66 10.63 -0.88 16.78
N GLU A 67 10.34 -0.16 15.69
CA GLU A 67 10.84 1.20 15.46
C GLU A 67 10.28 2.24 16.45
N PHE A 68 9.13 1.96 17.07
CA PHE A 68 8.46 2.81 18.06
C PHE A 68 8.84 2.49 19.51
N ALA A 69 9.74 1.53 19.74
CA ALA A 69 10.25 1.24 21.08
C ALA A 69 10.96 2.48 21.66
N SER A 70 11.07 2.56 22.98
CA SER A 70 11.75 3.68 23.66
C SER A 70 13.22 3.84 23.27
N ASP A 71 13.84 2.76 22.82
CA ASP A 71 15.19 2.65 22.27
C ASP A 71 15.19 2.42 20.74
N GLY A 72 14.01 2.53 20.11
CA GLY A 72 13.82 2.34 18.67
C GLY A 72 14.35 3.50 17.84
N VAL A 73 14.43 3.27 16.52
CA VAL A 73 14.99 4.23 15.57
C VAL A 73 14.29 5.59 15.64
N ILE A 74 12.96 5.60 15.80
CA ILE A 74 12.18 6.84 15.90
C ILE A 74 12.51 7.60 17.18
N ALA A 75 12.61 6.92 18.33
CA ALA A 75 12.95 7.54 19.61
C ALA A 75 14.39 8.06 19.64
N SER A 76 15.31 7.38 18.94
CA SER A 76 16.71 7.79 18.82
C SER A 76 16.97 8.89 17.77
N ALA A 77 15.97 9.22 16.95
CA ALA A 77 16.14 10.20 15.87
C ALA A 77 16.39 11.60 16.45
N SER A 78 17.41 12.27 15.93
CA SER A 78 17.68 13.68 16.27
C SER A 78 16.51 14.58 15.83
N ALA A 79 16.37 15.75 16.46
CA ALA A 79 15.36 16.73 16.06
C ALA A 79 15.42 17.06 14.55
N HIS A 80 16.63 17.15 13.99
CA HIS A 80 16.83 17.38 12.55
C HIS A 80 16.29 16.22 11.70
N GLN A 81 16.56 14.97 12.08
CA GLN A 81 16.04 13.80 11.37
C GLN A 81 14.51 13.71 11.48
N GLN A 82 13.94 14.05 12.63
CA GLN A 82 12.48 14.08 12.82
C GLN A 82 11.82 15.14 11.93
N THR A 83 12.44 16.31 11.77
CA THR A 83 11.96 17.34 10.83
C THR A 83 12.02 16.85 9.38
N LEU A 84 13.09 16.17 8.96
CA LEU A 84 13.20 15.62 7.62
C LEU A 84 12.25 14.44 7.37
N ALA A 85 11.99 13.64 8.40
CA ALA A 85 11.08 12.51 8.35
C ALA A 85 9.61 12.90 8.59
N PHE A 86 9.31 14.19 8.74
CA PHE A 86 7.94 14.66 8.91
C PHE A 86 7.11 14.27 7.69
N MET A 87 6.15 13.38 7.91
CA MET A 87 5.11 13.05 6.95
C MET A 87 3.81 13.65 7.48
N ASP A 88 2.99 14.20 6.59
CA ASP A 88 1.66 14.65 6.99
C ASP A 88 0.86 13.49 7.61
N PRO A 89 0.09 13.75 8.67
CA PRO A 89 -0.70 12.72 9.35
C PRO A 89 -1.79 12.12 8.44
N THR A 90 -2.15 12.81 7.37
CA THR A 90 -3.05 12.30 6.33
C THR A 90 -2.31 12.13 5.02
N ASN A 91 -2.67 11.07 4.29
CA ASN A 91 -2.11 10.78 2.98
C ASN A 91 -2.66 11.71 1.88
N ASP A 92 -3.50 12.69 2.22
CA ASP A 92 -4.24 13.54 1.28
C ASP A 92 -3.31 14.29 0.31
N ARG A 93 -2.17 14.79 0.81
CA ARG A 93 -1.19 15.48 -0.05
C ARG A 93 -0.53 14.53 -1.04
N ASN A 94 -0.18 13.32 -0.62
CA ASN A 94 0.41 12.31 -1.50
C ASN A 94 -0.61 11.81 -2.52
N GLU A 95 -1.85 11.58 -2.10
CA GLU A 95 -2.97 11.18 -2.98
C GLU A 95 -3.30 12.28 -3.99
N GLY A 96 -3.33 13.53 -3.54
CA GLY A 96 -3.48 14.71 -4.40
C GLY A 96 -2.34 14.83 -5.41
N GLY A 97 -1.09 14.63 -4.97
CA GLY A 97 0.09 14.60 -5.83
C GLY A 97 0.02 13.51 -6.89
N LEU A 98 -0.35 12.28 -6.50
CA LEU A 98 -0.55 11.17 -7.42
C LEU A 98 -1.70 11.44 -8.41
N GLY A 99 -2.79 12.04 -7.95
CA GLY A 99 -3.92 12.45 -8.80
C GLY A 99 -3.52 13.49 -9.84
N THR A 100 -2.76 14.51 -9.43
CA THR A 100 -2.21 15.53 -10.34
C THR A 100 -1.27 14.91 -11.36
N MET A 101 -0.36 14.04 -10.91
CA MET A 101 0.55 13.29 -11.77
C MET A 101 -0.23 12.51 -12.83
N ARG A 102 -1.20 11.68 -12.42
CA ARG A 102 -2.00 10.87 -13.35
C ARG A 102 -2.71 11.73 -14.40
N ARG A 103 -3.27 12.88 -14.01
CA ARG A 103 -3.90 13.82 -14.96
C ARG A 103 -2.88 14.42 -15.92
N ALA A 104 -1.68 14.78 -15.45
CA ALA A 104 -0.62 15.31 -16.29
C ALA A 104 -0.17 14.30 -17.35
N PHE A 105 0.09 13.06 -16.97
CA PHE A 105 0.44 11.98 -17.90
C PHE A 105 -0.69 11.63 -18.88
N ALA A 106 -1.94 11.69 -18.43
CA ALA A 106 -3.09 11.46 -19.30
C ALA A 106 -3.24 12.56 -20.36
N ARG A 107 -3.04 13.83 -19.99
CA ARG A 107 -3.11 14.97 -20.92
C ARG A 107 -1.90 15.07 -21.83
N SER A 108 -0.72 14.70 -21.33
CA SER A 108 0.55 14.78 -22.03
C SER A 108 1.26 13.44 -21.99
N SER A 109 0.92 12.55 -22.92
CA SER A 109 1.43 11.16 -22.94
C SER A 109 2.92 11.02 -23.22
N ASN A 110 3.60 12.12 -23.55
CA ASN A 110 5.04 12.19 -23.81
C ASN A 110 5.85 12.81 -22.65
N ILE A 111 5.22 13.27 -21.58
CA ILE A 111 5.95 13.80 -20.42
C ILE A 111 6.67 12.64 -19.71
N THR A 112 7.93 12.85 -19.33
CA THR A 112 8.69 11.88 -18.52
C THR A 112 8.45 12.16 -17.04
N LEU A 113 8.73 11.16 -16.18
CA LEU A 113 8.67 11.36 -14.73
C LEU A 113 9.63 12.47 -14.26
N SER A 114 10.83 12.51 -14.82
CA SER A 114 11.81 13.57 -14.54
C SER A 114 11.25 14.96 -14.87
N MET A 115 10.68 15.12 -16.07
CA MET A 115 10.07 16.39 -16.48
C MET A 115 8.89 16.77 -15.58
N HIS A 116 8.01 15.82 -15.25
CA HIS A 116 6.91 16.06 -14.32
C HIS A 116 7.41 16.55 -12.95
N ASN A 117 8.42 15.88 -12.40
CA ASN A 117 9.00 16.26 -11.11
C ASN A 117 9.69 17.63 -11.18
N ALA A 118 10.38 17.94 -12.27
CA ALA A 118 11.00 19.25 -12.49
C ALA A 118 9.95 20.37 -12.55
N MET A 119 8.82 20.16 -13.24
CA MET A 119 7.71 21.12 -13.26
C MET A 119 7.08 21.32 -11.88
N GLU A 120 6.85 20.23 -11.14
CA GLU A 120 6.30 20.31 -9.78
C GLU A 120 7.24 21.05 -8.83
N LEU A 121 8.56 20.81 -8.92
CA LEU A 121 9.56 21.57 -8.16
C LEU A 121 9.57 23.03 -8.58
N TYR A 122 9.54 23.31 -9.90
CA TYR A 122 9.52 24.67 -10.44
C TYR A 122 8.36 25.47 -9.86
N ASN A 123 7.16 24.87 -9.81
CA ASN A 123 5.94 25.50 -9.33
C ASN A 123 5.85 25.64 -7.80
N LYS A 124 6.57 24.80 -7.03
CA LYS A 124 6.44 24.74 -5.56
C LYS A 124 7.57 25.40 -4.80
N ASN A 125 8.76 25.49 -5.39
CA ASN A 125 9.97 25.94 -4.71
C ASN A 125 10.39 27.36 -5.15
N ASP A 126 9.45 28.18 -5.62
CA ASP A 126 9.73 29.54 -6.12
C ASP A 126 10.90 29.60 -7.11
N THR A 127 11.08 28.52 -7.88
CA THR A 127 12.24 28.37 -8.76
C THR A 127 12.16 29.35 -9.91
N GLU A 128 10.95 29.75 -10.32
CA GLU A 128 10.72 30.84 -11.26
C GLU A 128 11.33 32.14 -10.79
N ASP A 129 11.01 32.58 -9.56
CA ASP A 129 11.54 33.81 -8.98
C ASP A 129 13.06 33.75 -8.85
N TYR A 130 13.61 32.61 -8.42
CA TYR A 130 15.05 32.41 -8.37
C TYR A 130 15.70 32.52 -9.77
N ILE A 131 15.09 31.95 -10.80
CA ILE A 131 15.59 32.05 -12.19
C ILE A 131 15.55 33.49 -12.70
N GLN A 132 14.49 34.23 -12.39
CA GLN A 132 14.32 35.60 -12.88
C GLN A 132 15.22 36.60 -12.14
N THR A 133 15.44 36.41 -10.84
CA THR A 133 16.12 37.39 -9.98
C THR A 133 17.56 37.03 -9.64
N GLY A 134 17.87 35.73 -9.57
CA GLY A 134 19.12 35.21 -9.01
C GLY A 134 20.08 34.61 -10.03
N LEU A 135 19.63 34.32 -11.26
CA LEU A 135 20.47 33.72 -12.29
C LEU A 135 20.95 34.73 -13.33
N SER A 136 22.26 34.81 -13.51
CA SER A 136 22.86 35.60 -14.59
C SER A 136 22.68 34.90 -15.94
N ASN A 137 22.91 35.64 -17.03
CA ASN A 137 22.89 35.07 -18.38
C ASN A 137 23.94 33.95 -18.57
N GLU A 138 25.07 34.03 -17.86
CA GLU A 138 26.13 33.01 -17.90
C GLU A 138 25.67 31.73 -17.21
N ASP A 139 25.03 31.85 -16.04
CA ASP A 139 24.49 30.70 -15.30
C ASP A 139 23.39 30.00 -16.10
N GLN A 140 22.52 30.75 -16.76
CA GLN A 140 21.51 30.19 -17.65
C GLN A 140 22.12 29.49 -18.88
N ALA A 141 23.22 30.03 -19.42
CA ALA A 141 23.94 29.39 -20.53
C ALA A 141 24.59 28.08 -20.08
N TRP A 142 25.16 28.06 -18.87
CA TRP A 142 25.70 26.86 -18.26
C TRP A 142 24.62 25.81 -18.02
N LEU A 143 23.47 26.17 -17.44
CA LEU A 143 22.34 25.25 -17.23
C LEU A 143 21.85 24.62 -18.53
N ARG A 144 21.68 25.42 -19.60
CA ARG A 144 21.30 24.90 -20.93
C ARG A 144 22.33 23.91 -21.47
N LYS A 145 23.61 24.11 -21.19
CA LYS A 145 24.66 23.16 -21.56
C LYS A 145 24.57 21.89 -20.72
N ALA A 146 24.44 22.00 -19.40
CA ALA A 146 24.33 20.87 -18.49
C ALA A 146 23.14 19.97 -18.83
N VAL A 147 21.96 20.54 -19.13
CA VAL A 147 20.78 19.77 -19.54
C VAL A 147 21.01 19.05 -20.87
N ARG A 148 21.69 19.68 -21.84
CA ARG A 148 22.03 19.01 -23.11
C ARG A 148 22.99 17.85 -22.88
N ASP A 149 24.01 18.03 -22.04
CA ASP A 149 24.96 16.98 -21.69
C ASP A 149 24.23 15.82 -20.98
N GLU A 150 23.28 16.12 -20.10
CA GLU A 150 22.42 15.10 -19.48
C GLU A 150 21.52 14.39 -20.51
N ASP A 151 20.90 15.11 -21.44
CA ASP A 151 20.09 14.51 -22.51
C ASP A 151 20.91 13.59 -23.42
N THR A 152 22.20 13.90 -23.66
CA THR A 152 23.08 13.01 -24.43
C THR A 152 23.29 11.64 -23.76
N SER A 153 23.08 11.54 -22.44
CA SER A 153 23.14 10.25 -21.72
C SER A 153 22.05 9.26 -22.18
N GLY A 154 20.96 9.76 -22.78
CA GLY A 154 19.85 8.93 -23.24
C GLY A 154 19.09 8.21 -22.12
N LEU A 155 19.24 8.64 -20.86
CA LEU A 155 18.62 8.00 -19.69
C LEU A 155 17.09 7.87 -19.85
N ALA A 156 16.42 8.92 -20.32
CA ALA A 156 14.99 8.91 -20.58
C ALA A 156 14.59 7.88 -21.65
N LYS A 157 15.41 7.70 -22.69
CA LYS A 157 15.21 6.69 -23.74
C LYS A 157 15.34 5.28 -23.14
N LYS A 158 16.33 5.06 -22.27
CA LYS A 158 16.52 3.79 -21.56
C LYS A 158 15.33 3.47 -20.66
N GLN A 159 14.89 4.41 -19.82
CA GLN A 159 13.71 4.25 -18.96
C GLN A 159 12.46 3.93 -19.77
N ARG A 160 12.25 4.62 -20.91
CA ARG A 160 11.12 4.33 -21.80
C ARG A 160 11.17 2.91 -22.36
N ALA A 161 12.36 2.42 -22.73
CA ALA A 161 12.52 1.04 -23.18
C ALA A 161 12.21 0.02 -22.07
N GLU A 162 12.71 0.25 -20.85
CA GLU A 162 12.43 -0.58 -19.68
C GLU A 162 10.92 -0.63 -19.33
N HIS A 163 10.22 0.52 -19.44
CA HIS A 163 8.78 0.58 -19.25
C HIS A 163 8.01 -0.20 -20.31
N VAL A 164 8.40 -0.09 -21.58
CA VAL A 164 7.79 -0.87 -22.67
C VAL A 164 7.99 -2.37 -22.45
N GLU A 165 9.22 -2.78 -22.10
CA GLU A 165 9.53 -4.18 -21.85
C GLU A 165 8.72 -4.74 -20.66
N THR A 166 8.64 -3.97 -19.57
CA THR A 166 7.86 -4.35 -18.39
C THR A 166 6.37 -4.45 -18.73
N ALA A 167 5.82 -3.52 -19.51
CA ALA A 167 4.43 -3.56 -19.96
C ALA A 167 4.16 -4.79 -20.84
N GLN A 168 5.08 -5.13 -21.74
CA GLN A 168 4.99 -6.34 -22.56
C GLN A 168 5.02 -7.61 -21.71
N ARG A 169 5.92 -7.69 -20.72
CA ARG A 169 6.00 -8.80 -19.75
C ARG A 169 4.69 -8.96 -18.98
N GLN A 170 4.14 -7.87 -18.44
CA GLN A 170 2.86 -7.88 -17.73
C GLN A 170 1.70 -8.32 -18.63
N ALA A 171 1.66 -7.84 -19.88
CA ALA A 171 0.65 -8.27 -20.84
C ALA A 171 0.75 -9.77 -21.16
N ALA A 172 1.97 -10.32 -21.29
CA ALA A 172 2.18 -11.74 -21.50
C ALA A 172 1.71 -12.58 -20.29
N LEU A 173 2.11 -12.19 -19.07
CA LEU A 173 1.65 -12.83 -17.84
C LEU A 173 0.13 -12.75 -17.69
N GLY A 174 -0.48 -11.63 -18.08
CA GLY A 174 -1.93 -11.46 -18.10
C GLY A 174 -2.62 -12.45 -19.04
N ARG A 175 -2.11 -12.60 -20.27
CA ARG A 175 -2.62 -13.59 -21.24
C ARG A 175 -2.52 -15.02 -20.71
N GLU A 176 -1.36 -15.38 -20.14
CA GLU A 176 -1.15 -16.70 -19.57
C GLU A 176 -2.14 -16.99 -18.42
N LYS A 177 -2.34 -16.03 -17.51
CA LYS A 177 -3.32 -16.17 -16.43
C LYS A 177 -4.74 -16.37 -16.94
N VAL A 178 -5.14 -15.65 -17.99
CA VAL A 178 -6.45 -15.81 -18.63
C VAL A 178 -6.60 -17.20 -19.25
N GLU A 179 -5.58 -17.69 -19.95
CA GLU A 179 -5.57 -19.05 -20.53
C GLU A 179 -5.62 -20.13 -19.45
N GLN A 180 -4.84 -19.99 -18.38
CA GLN A 180 -4.87 -20.91 -17.24
C GLN A 180 -6.24 -20.92 -16.55
N ALA A 181 -6.86 -19.75 -16.37
CA ALA A 181 -8.20 -19.65 -15.79
C ALA A 181 -9.23 -20.35 -16.68
N ARG A 182 -9.18 -20.12 -18.00
CA ARG A 182 -10.04 -20.79 -18.98
C ARG A 182 -9.85 -22.32 -18.95
N ALA A 183 -8.62 -22.80 -18.94
CA ALA A 183 -8.34 -24.23 -18.88
C ALA A 183 -8.82 -24.88 -17.56
N LYS A 184 -8.70 -24.16 -16.43
CA LYS A 184 -9.27 -24.63 -15.14
C LYS A 184 -10.79 -24.71 -15.21
N GLU A 185 -11.44 -23.73 -15.84
CA GLU A 185 -12.90 -23.72 -15.99
C GLU A 185 -13.38 -24.84 -16.92
N GLU A 186 -12.71 -25.04 -18.06
CA GLU A 186 -13.01 -26.15 -18.98
C GLU A 186 -12.86 -27.51 -18.28
N LYS A 187 -11.82 -27.70 -17.46
CA LYS A 187 -11.65 -28.91 -16.64
C LYS A 187 -12.77 -29.10 -15.61
N LYS A 188 -13.23 -28.01 -14.96
CA LYS A 188 -14.38 -28.07 -14.02
C LYS A 188 -15.65 -28.47 -14.76
N VAL A 189 -15.93 -27.84 -15.90
CA VAL A 189 -17.10 -28.16 -16.74
C VAL A 189 -17.07 -29.61 -17.21
N GLN A 190 -15.91 -30.11 -17.64
CA GLN A 190 -15.75 -31.52 -18.01
C GLN A 190 -16.03 -32.46 -16.82
N LYS A 191 -15.51 -32.16 -15.64
CA LYS A 191 -15.81 -32.93 -14.43
C LYS A 191 -17.29 -32.92 -14.08
N LEU A 192 -17.95 -31.76 -14.16
CA LEU A 192 -19.38 -31.64 -13.88
C LEU A 192 -20.23 -32.47 -14.86
N ARG A 193 -19.83 -32.58 -16.14
CA ARG A 193 -20.51 -33.42 -17.12
C ARG A 193 -20.44 -34.92 -16.82
N THR A 194 -19.41 -35.36 -16.11
CA THR A 194 -19.22 -36.77 -15.71
C THR A 194 -19.89 -37.15 -14.39
N VAL A 195 -20.45 -36.19 -13.65
CA VAL A 195 -21.14 -36.48 -12.39
C VAL A 195 -22.64 -36.68 -12.68
N GLU A 196 -23.19 -37.81 -12.25
CA GLU A 196 -24.65 -38.02 -12.27
C GLU A 196 -25.30 -37.26 -11.12
N PRO A 197 -26.33 -36.42 -11.39
CA PRO A 197 -27.05 -35.74 -10.33
C PRO A 197 -27.85 -36.75 -9.50
N MET A 198 -27.62 -36.76 -8.19
CA MET A 198 -28.50 -37.46 -7.24
C MET A 198 -29.82 -36.69 -7.16
N LEU A 199 -30.85 -37.19 -7.82
CA LEU A 199 -32.22 -36.70 -7.71
C LEU A 199 -32.93 -37.54 -6.65
N ASP A 200 -32.70 -37.21 -5.38
CA ASP A 200 -33.59 -37.69 -4.31
C ASP A 200 -34.88 -36.85 -4.39
N LEU A 201 -35.96 -37.48 -4.83
CA LEU A 201 -37.35 -36.99 -4.75
C LEU A 201 -37.99 -37.49 -3.45
#